data_AF-A0A2V3U165-F1
#
_entry.id   AF-A0A2V3U165-F1
#
_cell.length_a   1.000
_cell.length_b   1.000
_cell.length_c   1.000
_cell.angle_alpha   90.00
_cell.angle_beta   90.00
_cell.angle_gamma   90.00
#
_symmetry.space_group_name_H-M   'P 1'
#
loop_
_entity.id
_entity.type
_entity.pdbx_description
1 polymer ?
#
loop_
_entity_poly.entity_id
_entity_poly.type
_entity_poly.pdbx_seq_one_letter_code
_entity_poly.pdbx_strand_id
1 'polypeptide(L)'
;MKIERPITSSHWSFGVEGRDPYTHVMRLHVNGEISGYQNTNEHRWAKDGDKILFFDAAGEVSSVFARNSDVVDAEHWSGVYNKNSQIRHQISRKFCTANCYFRTHFWNDYASKMYHQLQRCWGEVPIVAADYTRSFEIENNIPVVAHSIDTFRQMGLPLWPSIDKVMWFNGDYVLYQLALREQADYFIIVEYDVYPNLDLRAVISDIASDEVDLAIGNFGESYAGWAWHDRQEKSQVLWNNFYGIEKSRTRKAYHSFFPVVVVSRDLALSLYSKRIELARVLSVQGTQEHFWPFCESFVPSEAVALGYNVRNISDYLPSPAHLSISDAMTMDEAGSSEYSLAHPTLDGADLVNKIFVHAQYKLGLPAEEVATWLRNRYRYTWDPGIQTLFRDKFVEIFGVPLG
;
A
#
# COMPACT_ATOMS: atom_id res chain seq x y z
N MET A 1 10.86 26.55 9.07
CA MET A 1 11.56 26.61 7.77
C MET A 1 10.73 25.78 6.80
N LYS A 2 10.09 26.37 5.78
CA LYS A 2 9.33 25.60 4.78
C LYS A 2 10.34 24.88 3.89
N ILE A 3 10.30 23.55 3.86
CA ILE A 3 11.09 22.75 2.91
C ILE A 3 10.47 22.97 1.54
N GLU A 4 11.21 23.57 0.61
CA GLU A 4 10.75 23.76 -0.76
C GLU A 4 10.82 22.43 -1.49
N ARG A 5 9.66 21.83 -1.79
CA ARG A 5 9.59 20.57 -2.53
C ARG A 5 10.04 20.80 -3.99
N PRO A 6 10.82 19.89 -4.60
CA PRO A 6 11.23 20.01 -5.99
C PRO A 6 10.03 20.13 -6.93
N ILE A 7 10.07 21.05 -7.89
CA ILE A 7 9.02 21.21 -8.92
C ILE A 7 8.80 19.89 -9.69
N THR A 8 9.85 19.09 -9.81
CA THR A 8 9.88 17.86 -10.60
C THR A 8 9.24 16.66 -9.91
N SER A 9 9.02 16.72 -8.60
CA SER A 9 8.49 15.60 -7.80
C SER A 9 6.95 15.68 -7.63
N SER A 10 6.29 16.30 -8.60
CA SER A 10 4.91 16.77 -8.46
C SER A 10 4.12 16.59 -9.75
N HIS A 11 2.84 16.29 -9.57
CA HIS A 11 1.87 16.44 -10.65
C HIS A 11 1.41 17.89 -10.73
N TRP A 12 1.16 18.35 -11.94
CA TRP A 12 0.72 19.70 -12.22
C TRP A 12 -0.52 19.67 -13.11
N SER A 13 -1.37 20.67 -12.99
CA SER A 13 -2.36 21.00 -14.01
C SER A 13 -1.93 22.28 -14.73
N PHE A 14 -2.17 22.36 -16.03
CA PHE A 14 -1.87 23.53 -16.87
C PHE A 14 -3.10 23.99 -17.64
N GLY A 15 -3.34 25.30 -17.69
CA GLY A 15 -4.40 25.87 -18.50
C GLY A 15 -4.45 27.38 -18.46
N VAL A 16 -5.56 27.95 -18.91
CA VAL A 16 -5.81 29.40 -18.80
C VAL A 16 -6.32 29.73 -17.40
N GLU A 17 -5.82 30.82 -16.84
CA GLU A 17 -6.25 31.33 -15.53
C GLU A 17 -7.77 31.55 -15.50
N GLY A 18 -8.43 31.02 -14.46
CA GLY A 18 -9.88 31.09 -14.30
C GLY A 18 -10.71 30.19 -15.24
N ARG A 19 -10.07 29.24 -15.93
CA ARG A 19 -10.75 28.23 -16.77
C ARG A 19 -10.37 26.80 -16.35
N ASP A 20 -11.13 25.83 -16.85
CA ASP A 20 -10.77 24.41 -16.75
C ASP A 20 -9.40 24.18 -17.42
N PRO A 21 -8.47 23.45 -16.79
CA PRO A 21 -7.13 23.30 -17.33
C PRO A 21 -7.14 22.49 -18.63
N TYR A 22 -6.28 22.87 -19.58
CA TYR A 22 -6.05 22.10 -20.81
C TYR A 22 -5.51 20.72 -20.50
N THR A 23 -4.62 20.65 -19.52
CA THR A 23 -4.01 19.43 -19.05
C THR A 23 -4.28 19.31 -17.56
N HIS A 24 -5.11 18.34 -17.16
CA HIS A 24 -5.44 18.14 -15.74
C HIS A 24 -4.29 17.53 -14.94
N VAL A 25 -3.45 16.71 -15.59
CA VAL A 25 -2.31 16.04 -14.97
C VAL A 25 -1.15 16.01 -15.98
N MET A 26 -0.07 16.69 -15.64
CA MET A 26 1.21 16.64 -16.33
C MET A 26 2.34 16.51 -15.31
N ARG A 27 3.51 16.09 -15.78
CA ARG A 27 4.73 15.95 -14.96
C ARG A 27 5.88 16.70 -15.61
N LEU A 28 6.66 17.38 -14.78
CA LEU A 28 7.84 18.14 -15.17
C LEU A 28 9.08 17.32 -14.81
N HIS A 29 9.77 16.75 -15.79
CA HIS A 29 10.91 15.86 -15.54
C HIS A 29 12.21 16.64 -15.33
N VAL A 30 13.15 16.10 -14.54
CA VAL A 30 14.46 16.75 -14.26
C VAL A 30 15.26 17.05 -15.54
N ASN A 31 15.07 16.26 -16.60
CA ASN A 31 15.70 16.46 -17.91
C ASN A 31 15.04 17.56 -18.77
N GLY A 32 14.02 18.25 -18.25
CA GLY A 32 13.27 19.30 -18.96
C GLY A 32 12.17 18.77 -19.88
N GLU A 33 11.84 17.48 -19.87
CA GLU A 33 10.68 16.94 -20.58
C GLU A 33 9.38 17.16 -19.81
N ILE A 34 8.27 17.21 -20.54
CA ILE A 34 6.92 17.22 -19.96
C ILE A 34 6.21 15.95 -20.42
N SER A 35 5.59 15.21 -19.50
CA SER A 35 4.72 14.07 -19.84
C SER A 35 3.26 14.33 -19.46
N GLY A 36 2.33 13.71 -20.17
CA GLY A 36 0.88 13.86 -19.93
C GLY A 36 0.26 15.14 -20.48
N TYR A 37 1.05 15.99 -21.15
CA TYR A 37 0.55 17.20 -21.79
C TYR A 37 -0.37 16.89 -22.98
N GLN A 38 -1.40 17.71 -23.16
CA GLN A 38 -2.36 17.58 -24.25
C GLN A 38 -2.27 18.72 -25.28
N ASN A 39 -1.49 19.76 -24.99
CA ASN A 39 -1.42 20.97 -25.80
C ASN A 39 0.00 21.19 -26.34
N THR A 40 0.09 21.62 -27.61
CA THR A 40 1.35 21.75 -28.36
C THR A 40 2.29 22.83 -27.81
N ASN A 41 1.83 23.62 -26.84
CA ASN A 41 2.62 24.63 -26.15
C ASN A 41 3.48 24.07 -25.00
N GLU A 42 3.35 22.80 -24.63
CA GLU A 42 4.03 22.17 -23.47
C GLU A 42 4.94 20.99 -23.87
N HIS A 43 5.91 21.22 -24.75
CA HIS A 43 6.80 20.12 -25.16
C HIS A 43 7.98 19.92 -24.19
N ARG A 44 8.50 21.01 -23.62
CA ARG A 44 9.61 21.01 -22.66
C ARG A 44 9.41 22.10 -21.63
N TRP A 45 10.16 22.00 -20.52
CA TRP A 45 10.24 23.05 -19.52
C TRP A 45 11.68 23.32 -19.09
N ALA A 46 11.88 24.48 -18.47
CA ALA A 46 13.10 24.82 -17.76
C ALA A 46 12.77 25.71 -16.55
N LYS A 47 13.69 25.77 -15.59
CA LYS A 47 13.68 26.76 -14.52
C LYS A 47 14.66 27.87 -14.85
N ASP A 48 14.23 29.12 -14.77
CA ASP A 48 15.08 30.29 -14.92
C ASP A 48 14.92 31.18 -13.69
N GLY A 49 15.83 31.04 -12.73
CA GLY A 49 15.74 31.68 -11.42
C GLY A 49 14.48 31.28 -10.66
N ASP A 50 13.60 32.25 -10.41
CA ASP A 50 12.31 32.12 -9.74
C ASP A 50 11.14 31.94 -10.71
N LYS A 51 11.42 31.59 -11.98
CA LYS A 51 10.42 31.39 -13.03
C LYS A 51 10.46 29.98 -13.57
N ILE A 52 9.31 29.55 -14.09
CA ILE A 52 9.16 28.34 -14.89
C ILE A 52 8.92 28.78 -16.34
N LEU A 53 9.65 28.18 -17.27
CA LEU A 53 9.53 28.42 -18.70
C LEU A 53 8.99 27.17 -19.36
N PHE A 54 7.91 27.29 -20.15
CA PHE A 54 7.46 26.23 -21.04
C PHE A 54 7.88 26.54 -22.47
N PHE A 55 8.23 25.49 -23.22
CA PHE A 55 8.67 25.58 -24.61
C PHE A 55 7.72 24.78 -25.50
N ASP A 56 7.45 25.30 -26.70
CA ASP A 56 6.69 24.59 -27.71
C ASP A 56 7.55 23.56 -28.46
N ALA A 57 6.94 22.87 -29.43
CA ALA A 57 7.63 21.85 -30.24
C ALA A 57 8.78 22.40 -31.10
N ALA A 58 8.85 23.72 -31.35
CA ALA A 58 9.95 24.34 -32.07
C ALA A 58 11.12 24.72 -31.14
N GLY A 59 10.95 24.57 -29.82
CA GLY A 59 11.95 24.96 -28.82
C GLY A 59 11.86 26.43 -28.40
N GLU A 60 10.80 27.14 -28.80
CA GLU A 60 10.58 28.54 -28.44
C GLU A 60 9.80 28.64 -27.13
N VAL A 61 10.10 29.67 -26.32
CA VAL A 61 9.40 29.88 -25.03
C VAL A 61 7.94 30.23 -25.30
N SER A 62 7.03 29.33 -24.94
CA SER A 62 5.59 29.50 -25.10
C SER A 62 5.00 30.32 -23.96
N SER A 63 5.42 30.07 -22.71
CA SER A 63 4.88 30.70 -21.51
C SER A 63 5.95 30.89 -20.44
N VAL A 64 5.84 31.97 -19.68
CA VAL A 64 6.74 32.30 -18.56
C VAL A 64 5.92 32.47 -17.29
N PHE A 65 6.08 31.57 -16.32
CA PHE A 65 5.33 31.59 -15.07
C PHE A 65 6.17 32.17 -13.94
N ALA A 66 5.55 33.07 -13.17
CA ALA A 66 6.07 33.53 -11.89
C ALA A 66 5.21 32.97 -10.76
N ARG A 67 5.83 32.77 -9.59
CA ARG A 67 5.11 32.31 -8.40
C ARG A 67 4.14 33.40 -7.97
N ASN A 68 2.89 33.03 -7.70
CA ASN A 68 1.93 33.99 -7.18
C ASN A 68 2.15 34.16 -5.67
N SER A 69 2.68 35.30 -5.24
CA SER A 69 2.93 35.59 -3.82
C SER A 69 1.66 35.75 -3.00
N ASP A 70 0.54 36.05 -3.67
CA ASP A 70 -0.71 36.42 -3.01
C ASP A 70 -1.60 35.21 -2.73
N VAL A 71 -1.25 34.05 -3.28
CA VAL A 71 -1.92 32.78 -3.00
C VAL A 71 -1.14 32.08 -1.88
N VAL A 72 -1.81 31.87 -0.75
CA VAL A 72 -1.21 31.25 0.45
C VAL A 72 -0.68 29.83 0.15
N ASP A 73 -1.24 29.17 -0.87
CA ASP A 73 -0.69 27.96 -1.47
C ASP A 73 0.46 28.30 -2.43
N ALA A 74 1.68 28.07 -1.95
CA ALA A 74 2.95 28.34 -2.64
C ALA A 74 3.20 27.48 -3.91
N GLU A 75 2.14 26.88 -4.45
CA GLU A 75 2.15 25.85 -5.48
C GLU A 75 1.31 26.24 -6.71
N HIS A 76 0.93 27.51 -6.79
CA HIS A 76 0.27 28.12 -7.94
C HIS A 76 1.20 29.13 -8.62
N TRP A 77 1.36 28.98 -9.93
CA TRP A 77 2.18 29.87 -10.76
C TRP A 77 1.33 30.38 -11.92
N SER A 78 1.49 31.66 -12.24
CA SER A 78 0.75 32.28 -13.35
C SER A 78 1.71 33.04 -14.25
N GLY A 79 1.36 33.13 -15.53
CA GLY A 79 2.27 33.61 -16.55
C GLY A 79 1.54 34.08 -17.79
N VAL A 80 2.21 34.92 -18.59
CA VAL A 80 1.67 35.36 -19.87
C VAL A 80 2.05 34.36 -20.96
N TYR A 81 1.12 34.07 -21.86
CA TYR A 81 1.40 33.31 -23.07
C TYR A 81 2.10 34.21 -24.10
N ASN A 82 3.33 33.88 -24.48
CA ASN A 82 4.18 34.75 -25.30
C ASN A 82 3.61 35.03 -26.70
N LYS A 83 2.84 34.08 -27.27
CA LYS A 83 2.22 34.26 -28.59
C LYS A 83 0.96 35.13 -28.55
N ASN A 84 0.36 35.32 -27.37
CA ASN A 84 -0.78 36.21 -27.17
C ASN A 84 -0.83 36.69 -25.73
N SER A 85 -0.39 37.94 -25.50
CA SER A 85 -0.28 38.52 -24.16
C SER A 85 -1.60 38.75 -23.44
N GLN A 86 -2.74 38.61 -24.14
CA GLN A 86 -4.07 38.67 -23.53
C GLN A 86 -4.45 37.36 -22.82
N ILE A 87 -3.70 36.27 -23.05
CA ILE A 87 -3.92 34.98 -22.40
C ILE A 87 -2.93 34.83 -21.26
N ARG A 88 -3.46 34.65 -20.04
CA ARG A 88 -2.68 34.22 -18.89
C ARG A 88 -2.85 32.72 -18.69
N HIS A 89 -1.73 32.01 -18.67
CA HIS A 89 -1.69 30.63 -18.27
C HIS A 89 -1.41 30.49 -16.78
N GLN A 90 -1.85 29.38 -16.22
CA GLN A 90 -1.56 28.95 -14.86
C GLN A 90 -0.99 27.53 -14.88
N ILE A 91 -0.08 27.26 -13.95
CA ILE A 91 0.26 25.91 -13.53
C ILE A 91 -0.01 25.79 -12.03
N SER A 92 -0.74 24.76 -11.64
CA SER A 92 -1.05 24.49 -10.24
C SER A 92 -0.58 23.10 -9.91
N ARG A 93 0.06 22.92 -8.75
CA ARG A 93 0.35 21.57 -8.29
C ARG A 93 -0.97 20.85 -8.08
N LYS A 94 -1.05 19.65 -8.65
CA LYS A 94 -2.09 18.69 -8.32
C LYS A 94 -1.61 17.91 -7.11
N PHE A 95 -2.38 18.00 -6.03
CA PHE A 95 -2.27 17.00 -4.97
C PHE A 95 -2.70 15.67 -5.56
N CYS A 96 -1.86 14.65 -5.38
CA CYS A 96 -2.21 13.29 -5.75
C CYS A 96 -3.49 12.92 -4.97
N THR A 97 -4.50 12.44 -5.68
CA THR A 97 -5.70 11.93 -5.01
C THR A 97 -5.37 10.57 -4.42
N ALA A 98 -5.68 10.40 -3.13
CA ALA A 98 -5.33 9.20 -2.39
C ALA A 98 -6.55 8.76 -1.59
N ASN A 99 -6.99 7.52 -1.80
CA ASN A 99 -8.08 6.94 -1.04
C ASN A 99 -7.53 5.94 -0.02
N CYS A 100 -7.92 6.09 1.24
CA CYS A 100 -7.53 5.21 2.33
C CYS A 100 -8.66 4.23 2.65
N TYR A 101 -8.29 2.95 2.75
CA TYR A 101 -9.20 1.84 2.96
C TYR A 101 -8.85 1.07 4.22
N PHE A 102 -9.85 0.88 5.06
CA PHE A 102 -9.82 -0.07 6.17
C PHE A 102 -10.30 -1.42 5.66
N ARG A 103 -9.38 -2.38 5.51
CA ARG A 103 -9.71 -3.72 5.01
C ARG A 103 -10.10 -4.63 6.17
N THR A 104 -11.27 -5.26 6.06
CA THR A 104 -11.76 -6.18 7.08
C THR A 104 -12.67 -7.26 6.52
N HIS A 105 -12.83 -8.34 7.27
CA HIS A 105 -13.73 -9.46 6.99
C HIS A 105 -14.74 -9.70 8.13
N PHE A 106 -14.81 -8.77 9.07
CA PHE A 106 -15.80 -8.71 10.14
C PHE A 106 -16.00 -7.26 10.62
N TRP A 107 -17.05 -7.02 11.41
CA TRP A 107 -17.26 -5.75 12.08
C TRP A 107 -17.79 -5.99 13.50
N ASN A 108 -16.96 -5.66 14.49
CA ASN A 108 -17.26 -5.73 15.92
C ASN A 108 -16.66 -4.50 16.62
N ASP A 109 -16.80 -4.41 17.95
CA ASP A 109 -16.25 -3.29 18.74
C ASP A 109 -14.75 -3.07 18.51
N TYR A 110 -13.98 -4.15 18.27
CA TYR A 110 -12.56 -4.07 17.96
C TYR A 110 -12.31 -3.39 16.61
N ALA A 111 -12.92 -3.91 15.54
CA ALA A 111 -12.78 -3.34 14.19
C ALA A 111 -13.24 -1.87 14.13
N SER A 112 -14.31 -1.51 14.83
CA SER A 112 -14.79 -0.12 14.95
C SER A 112 -13.75 0.79 15.61
N LYS A 113 -13.14 0.35 16.73
CA LYS A 113 -12.06 1.10 17.38
C LYS A 113 -10.84 1.29 16.48
N MET A 114 -10.43 0.24 15.75
CA MET A 114 -9.32 0.29 14.81
C MET A 114 -9.61 1.22 13.62
N TYR A 115 -10.83 1.18 13.09
CA TYR A 115 -11.29 2.10 12.05
C TYR A 115 -11.21 3.56 12.51
N HIS A 116 -11.71 3.88 13.71
CA HIS A 116 -11.65 5.25 14.23
C HIS A 116 -10.24 5.70 14.55
N GLN A 117 -9.34 4.78 14.94
CA GLN A 117 -7.92 5.10 15.05
C GLN A 117 -7.32 5.46 13.69
N LEU A 118 -7.59 4.66 12.65
CA LEU A 118 -7.18 4.99 11.29
C LEU A 118 -7.74 6.34 10.81
N GLN A 119 -9.02 6.61 11.07
CA GLN A 119 -9.67 7.87 10.73
C GLN A 119 -8.95 9.07 11.35
N ARG A 120 -8.52 8.96 12.61
CA ARG A 120 -7.75 10.04 13.28
C ARG A 120 -6.39 10.26 12.63
N CYS A 121 -5.68 9.18 12.28
CA CYS A 121 -4.37 9.24 11.62
C CYS A 121 -4.45 9.69 10.15
N TRP A 122 -5.57 9.44 9.48
CA TRP A 122 -5.81 9.84 8.09
C TRP A 122 -6.34 11.27 7.97
N GLY A 123 -7.12 11.73 8.96
CA GLY A 123 -7.71 13.07 9.01
C GLY A 123 -9.01 13.24 8.22
N GLU A 124 -9.44 12.20 7.48
CA GLU A 124 -10.71 12.13 6.75
C GLU A 124 -11.39 10.79 7.03
N VAL A 125 -12.64 10.60 6.57
CA VAL A 125 -13.39 9.34 6.72
C VAL A 125 -12.78 8.27 5.78
N PRO A 126 -12.11 7.21 6.29
CA PRO A 126 -11.63 6.13 5.44
C PRO A 126 -12.80 5.30 4.90
N ILE A 127 -12.58 4.64 3.77
CA ILE A 127 -13.56 3.73 3.15
C ILE A 127 -13.33 2.32 3.70
N VAL A 128 -14.38 1.60 4.08
CA VAL A 128 -14.23 0.20 4.48
C VAL A 128 -14.22 -0.68 3.24
N ALA A 129 -13.11 -1.37 3.01
CA ALA A 129 -13.03 -2.46 2.04
C ALA A 129 -13.50 -3.76 2.71
N ALA A 130 -14.79 -4.05 2.61
CA ALA A 130 -15.48 -5.11 3.36
C ALA A 130 -15.55 -6.42 2.58
N ASP A 131 -14.98 -7.49 3.12
CA ASP A 131 -15.16 -8.85 2.62
C ASP A 131 -16.51 -9.42 3.08
N TYR A 132 -17.55 -9.26 2.25
CA TYR A 132 -18.88 -9.82 2.48
C TYR A 132 -19.05 -11.25 1.99
N THR A 133 -17.97 -12.04 1.91
CA THR A 133 -18.09 -13.51 1.82
C THR A 133 -18.87 -14.06 3.03
N ARG A 134 -18.79 -13.38 4.17
CA ARG A 134 -19.70 -13.55 5.31
C ARG A 134 -20.37 -12.21 5.61
N SER A 135 -21.68 -12.22 5.81
CA SER A 135 -22.43 -11.00 6.11
C SER A 135 -22.11 -10.48 7.51
N PHE A 136 -21.93 -9.16 7.62
CA PHE A 136 -21.85 -8.41 8.87
C PHE A 136 -22.35 -6.99 8.61
N GLU A 137 -22.64 -6.24 9.67
CA GLU A 137 -23.15 -4.87 9.58
C GLU A 137 -22.08 -3.87 9.99
N ILE A 138 -21.85 -2.88 9.13
CA ILE A 138 -20.98 -1.72 9.41
C ILE A 138 -21.86 -0.56 9.87
N GLU A 139 -21.33 0.30 10.73
CA GLU A 139 -22.03 1.49 11.22
C GLU A 139 -22.57 2.37 10.08
N ASN A 140 -23.76 2.93 10.30
CA ASN A 140 -24.38 3.84 9.34
C ASN A 140 -23.46 5.06 9.11
N ASN A 141 -23.38 5.52 7.86
CA ASN A 141 -22.54 6.64 7.39
C ASN A 141 -21.06 6.35 7.14
N ILE A 142 -20.58 5.13 7.40
CA ILE A 142 -19.24 4.72 6.95
C ILE A 142 -19.34 4.31 5.47
N PRO A 143 -18.54 4.90 4.56
CA PRO A 143 -18.53 4.49 3.16
C PRO A 143 -17.92 3.10 3.02
N VAL A 144 -18.52 2.26 2.18
CA VAL A 144 -18.12 0.85 2.03
C VAL A 144 -17.90 0.51 0.56
N VAL A 145 -16.78 -0.15 0.27
CA VAL A 145 -16.58 -0.93 -0.95
C VAL A 145 -16.67 -2.41 -0.61
N ALA A 146 -17.83 -2.98 -0.92
CA ALA A 146 -18.08 -4.40 -0.77
C ALA A 146 -17.30 -5.24 -1.79
N HIS A 147 -16.71 -6.32 -1.33
CA HIS A 147 -16.15 -7.37 -2.17
C HIS A 147 -16.49 -8.75 -1.62
N SER A 148 -16.36 -9.75 -2.48
CA SER A 148 -16.69 -11.14 -2.17
C SER A 148 -15.98 -12.06 -3.15
N ILE A 149 -16.02 -13.35 -2.88
CA ILE A 149 -15.58 -14.39 -3.82
C ILE A 149 -16.27 -14.26 -5.19
N ASP A 150 -17.57 -13.93 -5.21
CA ASP A 150 -18.31 -13.75 -6.46
C ASP A 150 -17.84 -12.52 -7.23
N THR A 151 -17.51 -11.43 -6.52
CA THR A 151 -16.89 -10.24 -7.11
C THR A 151 -15.60 -10.59 -7.82
N PHE A 152 -14.70 -11.33 -7.16
CA PHE A 152 -13.42 -11.73 -7.75
C PHE A 152 -13.58 -12.73 -8.91
N ARG A 153 -14.56 -13.64 -8.83
CA ARG A 153 -14.90 -14.51 -9.96
C ARG A 153 -15.37 -13.71 -11.18
N GLN A 154 -16.20 -12.68 -10.99
CA GLN A 154 -16.68 -11.80 -12.07
C GLN A 154 -15.54 -10.99 -12.70
N MET A 155 -14.51 -10.67 -11.93
CA MET A 155 -13.27 -10.05 -12.43
C MET A 155 -12.35 -11.05 -13.15
N GLY A 156 -12.72 -12.32 -13.28
CA GLY A 156 -11.89 -13.34 -13.91
C GLY A 156 -10.66 -13.76 -13.08
N LEU A 157 -10.64 -13.43 -11.79
CA LEU A 157 -9.55 -13.79 -10.89
C LEU A 157 -9.72 -15.23 -10.36
N PRO A 158 -8.66 -16.05 -10.35
CA PRO A 158 -8.72 -17.41 -9.80
C PRO A 158 -9.01 -17.44 -8.30
N LEU A 159 -9.81 -18.41 -7.87
CA LEU A 159 -10.20 -18.60 -6.47
C LEU A 159 -9.29 -19.62 -5.74
N TRP A 160 -7.98 -19.38 -5.80
CA TRP A 160 -6.94 -20.26 -5.23
C TRP A 160 -6.45 -19.73 -3.88
N PRO A 161 -6.04 -20.57 -2.90
CA PRO A 161 -5.97 -22.04 -2.94
C PRO A 161 -7.28 -22.74 -2.66
N SER A 162 -8.21 -22.03 -2.04
CA SER A 162 -9.56 -22.51 -1.77
C SER A 162 -10.44 -21.29 -1.51
N ILE A 163 -11.75 -21.49 -1.59
CA ILE A 163 -12.77 -20.51 -1.23
C ILE A 163 -12.49 -19.92 0.17
N ASP A 164 -12.12 -20.75 1.15
CA ASP A 164 -11.88 -20.27 2.52
C ASP A 164 -10.57 -19.48 2.70
N LYS A 165 -9.63 -19.62 1.77
CA LYS A 165 -8.29 -19.03 1.90
C LYS A 165 -7.99 -17.97 0.84
N VAL A 166 -8.82 -17.84 -0.19
CA VAL A 166 -8.55 -16.95 -1.33
C VAL A 166 -8.39 -15.49 -0.88
N MET A 167 -9.19 -15.03 0.08
CA MET A 167 -9.17 -13.63 0.53
C MET A 167 -7.88 -13.31 1.29
N TRP A 168 -7.43 -14.23 2.15
CA TRP A 168 -6.15 -14.11 2.84
C TRP A 168 -4.96 -14.30 1.88
N PHE A 169 -5.03 -15.29 0.99
CA PHE A 169 -3.94 -15.62 0.09
C PHE A 169 -3.71 -14.57 -1.01
N ASN A 170 -4.78 -13.88 -1.40
CA ASN A 170 -4.76 -12.87 -2.46
C ASN A 170 -5.23 -11.52 -1.92
N GLY A 171 -4.50 -11.00 -0.92
CA GLY A 171 -4.76 -9.67 -0.38
C GLY A 171 -4.69 -8.56 -1.42
N ASP A 172 -4.07 -8.81 -2.57
CA ASP A 172 -3.98 -7.90 -3.72
C ASP A 172 -5.28 -7.78 -4.53
N TYR A 173 -6.21 -8.75 -4.45
CA TYR A 173 -7.40 -8.73 -5.32
C TYR A 173 -8.32 -7.53 -5.09
N VAL A 174 -8.42 -7.08 -3.84
CA VAL A 174 -9.18 -5.87 -3.50
C VAL A 174 -8.58 -4.63 -4.17
N LEU A 175 -7.24 -4.52 -4.29
CA LEU A 175 -6.58 -3.40 -4.97
C LEU A 175 -7.06 -3.26 -6.42
N TYR A 176 -7.22 -4.38 -7.12
CA TYR A 176 -7.67 -4.39 -8.52
C TYR A 176 -9.10 -3.92 -8.65
N GLN A 177 -9.97 -4.35 -7.74
CA GLN A 177 -11.36 -3.91 -7.73
C GLN A 177 -11.43 -2.39 -7.51
N LEU A 178 -10.65 -1.87 -6.56
CA LEU A 178 -10.59 -0.43 -6.28
C LEU A 178 -10.09 0.34 -7.52
N ALA A 179 -8.97 -0.08 -8.11
CA ALA A 179 -8.39 0.55 -9.30
C ALA A 179 -9.30 0.56 -10.53
N LEU A 180 -10.13 -0.47 -10.69
CA LEU A 180 -11.11 -0.54 -11.79
C LEU A 180 -12.34 0.34 -11.57
N ARG A 181 -12.70 0.64 -10.32
CA ARG A 181 -13.92 1.39 -9.97
C ARG A 181 -13.67 2.87 -9.73
N GLU A 182 -12.47 3.22 -9.30
CA GLU A 182 -12.16 4.54 -8.78
C GLU A 182 -11.04 5.23 -9.57
N GLN A 183 -11.05 6.56 -9.52
CA GLN A 183 -10.08 7.44 -10.20
C GLN A 183 -9.18 8.17 -9.19
N ALA A 184 -8.68 7.43 -8.20
CA ALA A 184 -7.63 7.92 -7.30
C ALA A 184 -6.24 7.67 -7.91
N ASP A 185 -5.27 8.53 -7.65
CA ASP A 185 -3.88 8.31 -8.06
C ASP A 185 -3.22 7.19 -7.21
N TYR A 186 -3.59 7.11 -5.92
CA TYR A 186 -3.11 6.11 -4.97
C TYR A 186 -4.24 5.42 -4.20
N PHE A 187 -4.05 4.13 -3.94
CA PHE A 187 -4.86 3.32 -3.04
C PHE A 187 -4.03 2.92 -1.83
N ILE A 188 -4.54 3.20 -0.63
CA ILE A 188 -3.89 2.86 0.64
C ILE A 188 -4.76 1.84 1.35
N ILE A 189 -4.29 0.60 1.46
CA ILE A 189 -4.96 -0.43 2.25
C ILE A 189 -4.27 -0.56 3.60
N VAL A 190 -5.07 -0.53 4.66
CA VAL A 190 -4.67 -0.82 6.03
C VAL A 190 -5.54 -1.97 6.53
N GLU A 191 -4.92 -3.08 6.93
CA GLU A 191 -5.62 -4.21 7.53
C GLU A 191 -6.24 -3.86 8.89
N TYR A 192 -7.32 -4.55 9.24
CA TYR A 192 -8.06 -4.34 10.49
C TYR A 192 -7.23 -4.51 11.76
N ASP A 193 -6.12 -5.24 11.69
CA ASP A 193 -5.18 -5.52 12.77
C ASP A 193 -3.92 -4.65 12.72
N VAL A 194 -3.98 -3.48 12.07
CA VAL A 194 -2.90 -2.49 12.09
C VAL A 194 -3.29 -1.28 12.91
N TYR A 195 -2.48 -0.98 13.93
CA TYR A 195 -2.62 0.24 14.71
C TYR A 195 -1.70 1.33 14.16
N PRO A 196 -2.24 2.37 13.48
CA PRO A 196 -1.45 3.53 13.10
C PRO A 196 -1.32 4.51 14.28
N ASN A 197 -0.11 5.03 14.47
CA ASN A 197 0.23 6.03 15.49
C ASN A 197 1.04 7.19 14.89
N LEU A 198 0.60 7.67 13.73
CA LEU A 198 1.27 8.76 13.01
C LEU A 198 0.27 9.58 12.17
N ASP A 199 0.75 10.67 11.58
CA ASP A 199 0.07 11.34 10.46
C ASP A 199 0.29 10.53 9.18
N LEU A 200 -0.65 9.64 8.87
CA LEU A 200 -0.57 8.77 7.70
C LEU A 200 -0.62 9.59 6.41
N ARG A 201 -1.37 10.69 6.39
CA ARG A 201 -1.51 11.54 5.20
C ARG A 201 -0.19 12.22 4.82
N ALA A 202 0.57 12.68 5.81
CA ALA A 202 1.91 13.22 5.58
C ALA A 202 2.82 12.15 4.95
N VAL A 203 2.80 10.92 5.47
CA VAL A 203 3.58 9.80 4.90
C VAL A 203 3.19 9.49 3.46
N ILE A 204 1.89 9.43 3.15
CA ILE A 204 1.43 9.23 1.76
C ILE A 204 1.86 10.39 0.86
N SER A 205 1.83 11.62 1.37
CA SER A 205 2.31 12.77 0.61
C SER A 205 3.80 12.67 0.28
N ASP A 206 4.61 12.14 1.18
CA ASP A 206 6.04 11.97 0.96
C ASP A 206 6.32 10.80 0.01
N ILE A 207 5.61 9.67 0.15
CA ILE A 207 5.65 8.54 -0.81
C ILE A 207 5.29 9.00 -2.22
N ALA A 208 4.21 9.79 -2.35
CA ALA A 208 3.76 10.30 -3.64
C ALA A 208 4.74 11.31 -4.24
N SER A 209 5.40 12.13 -3.40
CA SER A 209 6.50 13.02 -3.83
C SER A 209 7.75 12.22 -4.23
N ASP A 210 8.00 11.10 -3.55
CA ASP A 210 8.91 10.00 -3.88
C ASP A 210 8.73 9.38 -5.28
N GLU A 211 7.56 9.63 -5.87
CA GLU A 211 7.10 8.97 -7.09
C GLU A 211 7.18 7.44 -6.93
N VAL A 212 6.85 6.96 -5.72
CA VAL A 212 6.87 5.56 -5.37
C VAL A 212 5.54 4.94 -5.74
N ASP A 213 5.59 3.97 -6.64
CA ASP A 213 4.41 3.24 -7.11
C ASP A 213 3.93 2.19 -6.12
N LEU A 214 4.85 1.65 -5.30
CA LEU A 214 4.54 0.69 -4.24
C LEU A 214 5.38 0.99 -3.01
N ALA A 215 4.74 1.40 -1.93
CA ALA A 215 5.35 1.40 -0.60
C ALA A 215 4.68 0.32 0.25
N ILE A 216 5.49 -0.64 0.72
CA ILE A 216 4.99 -1.83 1.41
C ILE A 216 5.95 -2.26 2.53
N GLY A 217 5.41 -2.95 3.55
CA GLY A 217 6.19 -3.43 4.69
C GLY A 217 7.24 -4.47 4.30
N ASN A 218 8.43 -4.37 4.89
CA ASN A 218 9.52 -5.35 4.77
C ASN A 218 9.83 -5.76 3.32
N PHE A 219 9.83 -4.78 2.40
CA PHE A 219 10.20 -5.03 1.01
C PHE A 219 11.68 -5.38 0.90
N GLY A 220 12.00 -6.46 0.19
CA GLY A 220 13.37 -6.86 -0.10
C GLY A 220 13.48 -8.07 -1.03
N GLU A 221 14.69 -8.39 -1.47
CA GLU A 221 14.95 -9.64 -2.18
C GLU A 221 14.61 -10.84 -1.28
N SER A 222 14.04 -11.89 -1.86
CA SER A 222 13.75 -13.13 -1.13
C SER A 222 15.00 -13.74 -0.48
N TYR A 223 14.81 -14.39 0.66
CA TYR A 223 15.85 -15.16 1.34
C TYR A 223 15.27 -16.43 1.98
N ALA A 224 16.13 -17.43 2.21
CA ALA A 224 15.74 -18.76 2.67
C ALA A 224 15.02 -18.82 4.03
N GLY A 225 15.24 -17.80 4.87
CA GLY A 225 14.61 -17.69 6.19
C GLY A 225 13.22 -17.06 6.19
N TRP A 226 12.69 -16.62 5.05
CA TRP A 226 11.34 -16.05 4.98
C TRP A 226 10.30 -17.17 5.10
N ALA A 227 9.27 -16.99 5.93
CA ALA A 227 8.25 -18.02 6.22
C ALA A 227 7.52 -18.54 4.96
N TRP A 228 7.56 -17.79 3.87
CA TRP A 228 6.95 -18.13 2.58
C TRP A 228 7.97 -18.52 1.51
N HIS A 229 9.25 -18.68 1.86
CA HIS A 229 10.33 -18.98 0.91
C HIS A 229 10.07 -20.27 0.12
N ASP A 230 9.66 -21.37 0.76
CA ASP A 230 9.32 -22.62 0.08
C ASP A 230 8.22 -22.45 -0.98
N ARG A 231 7.26 -21.56 -0.72
CA ARG A 231 6.20 -21.23 -1.68
C ARG A 231 6.74 -20.32 -2.78
N GLN A 232 7.72 -19.49 -2.47
CA GLN A 232 8.36 -18.61 -3.42
C GLN A 232 9.32 -19.36 -4.34
N GLU A 233 10.08 -20.36 -3.89
CA GLU A 233 10.86 -21.22 -4.78
C GLU A 233 9.95 -21.90 -5.81
N LYS A 234 8.80 -22.41 -5.35
CA LYS A 234 7.76 -22.95 -6.23
C LYS A 234 7.18 -21.87 -7.16
N SER A 235 7.02 -20.65 -6.67
CA SER A 235 6.59 -19.52 -7.49
C SER A 235 7.66 -19.11 -8.51
N GLN A 236 8.96 -19.21 -8.17
CA GLN A 236 10.07 -18.94 -9.08
C GLN A 236 10.10 -19.96 -10.21
N VAL A 237 9.88 -21.24 -9.92
CA VAL A 237 9.69 -22.27 -10.95
C VAL A 237 8.53 -21.89 -11.88
N LEU A 238 7.42 -21.39 -11.32
CA LEU A 238 6.31 -20.90 -12.13
C LEU A 238 6.66 -19.66 -12.96
N TRP A 239 7.38 -18.70 -12.38
CA TRP A 239 7.90 -17.55 -13.10
C TRP A 239 8.81 -17.97 -14.26
N ASN A 240 9.64 -18.99 -14.04
CA ASN A 240 10.49 -19.57 -15.07
C ASN A 240 9.66 -20.21 -16.20
N ASN A 241 8.59 -20.92 -15.87
CA ASN A 241 7.71 -21.55 -16.85
C ASN A 241 6.85 -20.53 -17.60
N PHE A 242 6.43 -19.46 -16.93
CA PHE A 242 5.56 -18.43 -17.50
C PHE A 242 6.34 -17.48 -18.43
N TYR A 243 7.51 -17.01 -18.01
CA TYR A 243 8.31 -16.05 -18.78
C TYR A 243 9.36 -16.72 -19.69
N GLY A 244 9.61 -18.02 -19.51
CA GLY A 244 10.72 -18.75 -20.10
C GLY A 244 11.98 -18.69 -19.23
N ILE A 245 12.81 -19.74 -19.32
CA ILE A 245 14.02 -19.91 -18.49
C ILE A 245 15.01 -18.75 -18.67
N GLU A 246 15.15 -18.21 -19.89
CA GLU A 246 16.10 -17.13 -20.16
C GLU A 246 15.68 -15.79 -19.55
N LYS A 247 14.39 -15.42 -19.64
CA LYS A 247 13.87 -14.17 -19.05
C LYS A 247 13.74 -14.24 -17.53
N SER A 248 13.74 -15.45 -16.97
CA SER A 248 13.54 -15.65 -15.53
C SER A 248 14.85 -15.76 -14.75
N ARG A 249 15.95 -16.17 -15.38
CA ARG A 249 17.30 -16.12 -14.77
C ARG A 249 17.73 -14.72 -14.35
N THR A 250 17.17 -13.68 -14.96
CA THR A 250 17.42 -12.28 -14.60
C THR A 250 16.37 -11.69 -13.67
N ARG A 251 15.25 -12.39 -13.43
CA ARG A 251 14.19 -11.94 -12.52
C ARG A 251 14.46 -12.45 -11.12
N LYS A 252 14.68 -11.52 -10.20
CA LYS A 252 14.75 -11.79 -8.77
C LYS A 252 13.34 -11.85 -8.19
N ALA A 253 13.11 -12.76 -7.26
CA ALA A 253 11.90 -12.80 -6.47
C ALA A 253 12.05 -11.88 -5.26
N TYR A 254 11.02 -11.11 -4.96
CA TYR A 254 10.96 -10.18 -3.84
C TYR A 254 9.91 -10.64 -2.83
N HIS A 255 10.07 -10.23 -1.59
CA HIS A 255 9.12 -10.44 -0.53
C HIS A 255 8.64 -9.11 0.04
N SER A 256 7.52 -9.15 0.75
CA SER A 256 6.91 -8.03 1.45
C SER A 256 5.98 -8.55 2.54
N PHE A 257 5.39 -7.65 3.33
CA PHE A 257 4.25 -7.93 4.18
C PHE A 257 3.10 -7.01 3.81
N PHE A 258 1.86 -7.52 3.85
CA PHE A 258 0.66 -6.81 3.40
C PHE A 258 -0.19 -6.03 4.44
N PRO A 259 0.26 -5.71 5.68
CA PRO A 259 -0.61 -5.03 6.64
C PRO A 259 -0.93 -3.59 6.24
N VAL A 260 0.03 -2.90 5.61
CA VAL A 260 -0.16 -1.57 5.03
C VAL A 260 0.45 -1.56 3.63
N VAL A 261 -0.37 -1.22 2.65
CA VAL A 261 0.01 -1.17 1.23
C VAL A 261 -0.38 0.17 0.66
N VAL A 262 0.59 0.89 0.10
CA VAL A 262 0.35 2.08 -0.73
C VAL A 262 0.69 1.70 -2.14
N VAL A 263 -0.27 1.80 -3.06
CA VAL A 263 -0.08 1.43 -4.46
C VAL A 263 -0.58 2.53 -5.39
N SER A 264 0.19 2.87 -6.41
CA SER A 264 -0.28 3.73 -7.49
C SER A 264 -1.34 3.00 -8.31
N ARG A 265 -2.30 3.75 -8.85
CA ARG A 265 -3.36 3.17 -9.67
C ARG A 265 -2.84 2.43 -10.90
N ASP A 266 -1.83 2.98 -11.55
CA ASP A 266 -1.22 2.38 -12.74
C ASP A 266 -0.58 1.02 -12.42
N LEU A 267 0.14 0.93 -11.29
CA LEU A 267 0.68 -0.35 -10.84
C LEU A 267 -0.44 -1.34 -10.50
N ALA A 268 -1.50 -0.92 -9.80
CA ALA A 268 -2.62 -1.81 -9.49
C ALA A 268 -3.28 -2.40 -10.75
N LEU A 269 -3.49 -1.58 -11.79
CA LEU A 269 -4.04 -2.05 -13.07
C LEU A 269 -3.06 -2.96 -13.83
N SER A 270 -1.77 -2.67 -13.80
CA SER A 270 -0.74 -3.53 -14.40
C SER A 270 -0.66 -4.89 -13.71
N LEU A 271 -0.70 -4.92 -12.38
CA LEU A 271 -0.73 -6.14 -11.56
C LEU A 271 -2.01 -6.96 -11.81
N TYR A 272 -3.17 -6.31 -11.92
CA TYR A 272 -4.42 -6.97 -12.30
C TYR A 272 -4.25 -7.68 -13.66
N SER A 273 -3.72 -6.96 -14.65
CA SER A 273 -3.48 -7.51 -15.99
C SER A 273 -2.54 -8.71 -15.93
N LYS A 274 -1.52 -8.67 -15.06
CA LYS A 274 -0.61 -9.80 -14.81
C LYS A 274 -1.29 -11.00 -14.15
N ARG A 275 -2.18 -10.79 -13.18
CA ARG A 275 -2.97 -11.89 -12.59
C ARG A 275 -3.83 -12.59 -13.64
N ILE A 276 -4.48 -11.83 -14.53
CA ILE A 276 -5.30 -12.39 -15.61
C ILE A 276 -4.43 -13.15 -16.63
N GLU A 277 -3.28 -12.59 -17.00
CA GLU A 277 -2.34 -13.26 -17.90
C GLU A 277 -1.86 -14.59 -17.30
N LEU A 278 -1.51 -14.59 -16.01
CA LEU A 278 -1.09 -15.76 -15.26
C LEU A 278 -2.18 -16.83 -15.19
N ALA A 279 -3.40 -16.42 -14.85
CA ALA A 279 -4.56 -17.31 -14.79
C ALA A 279 -4.79 -18.04 -16.12
N ARG A 280 -4.66 -17.31 -17.24
CA ARG A 280 -4.82 -17.87 -18.59
C ARG A 280 -3.72 -18.87 -18.95
N VAL A 281 -2.46 -18.61 -18.60
CA VAL A 281 -1.37 -19.55 -18.90
C VAL A 281 -1.53 -20.85 -18.09
N LEU A 282 -1.89 -20.74 -16.81
CA LEU A 282 -2.08 -21.90 -15.95
C LEU A 282 -3.29 -22.75 -16.38
N SER A 283 -4.37 -22.12 -16.86
CA SER A 283 -5.53 -22.86 -17.37
C SER A 283 -5.21 -23.66 -18.64
N VAL A 284 -4.40 -23.09 -19.56
CA VAL A 284 -3.98 -23.77 -20.80
C VAL A 284 -3.03 -24.93 -20.53
N GLN A 285 -2.13 -24.79 -19.55
CA GLN A 285 -1.12 -25.81 -19.25
C GLN A 285 -1.68 -27.03 -18.51
N GLY A 286 -2.96 -27.02 -18.09
CA GLY A 286 -3.56 -28.11 -17.33
C GLY A 286 -2.86 -28.38 -16.00
N THR A 287 -2.04 -27.42 -15.52
CA THR A 287 -1.30 -27.50 -14.26
C THR A 287 -2.25 -27.22 -13.11
N GLN A 288 -3.18 -28.15 -12.91
CA GLN A 288 -4.11 -28.11 -11.79
C GLN A 288 -3.29 -28.23 -10.49
N GLU A 289 -3.48 -27.23 -9.62
CA GLU A 289 -3.40 -27.31 -8.16
C GLU A 289 -2.17 -26.79 -7.39
N HIS A 290 -0.98 -26.56 -7.97
CA HIS A 290 0.20 -26.36 -7.09
C HIS A 290 0.95 -25.02 -7.17
N PHE A 291 0.55 -24.09 -8.02
CA PHE A 291 1.42 -22.94 -8.32
C PHE A 291 0.61 -21.66 -8.54
N TRP A 292 0.04 -21.09 -7.49
CA TRP A 292 -0.47 -19.71 -7.55
C TRP A 292 0.36 -18.87 -6.57
N PRO A 293 0.97 -17.76 -7.03
CA PRO A 293 1.89 -17.01 -6.18
C PRO A 293 1.09 -16.21 -5.13
N PHE A 294 1.60 -16.26 -3.90
CA PHE A 294 1.06 -15.53 -2.75
C PHE A 294 1.20 -14.02 -2.98
N CYS A 295 0.23 -13.21 -2.54
CA CYS A 295 0.25 -11.76 -2.82
C CYS A 295 1.55 -11.08 -2.34
N GLU A 296 2.05 -11.49 -1.17
CA GLU A 296 3.27 -10.94 -0.55
C GLU A 296 4.55 -11.20 -1.35
N SER A 297 4.56 -12.19 -2.26
CA SER A 297 5.66 -12.40 -3.21
C SER A 297 5.31 -11.89 -4.60
N PHE A 298 4.07 -12.08 -5.05
CA PHE A 298 3.62 -11.70 -6.39
C PHE A 298 3.74 -10.21 -6.64
N VAL A 299 3.14 -9.40 -5.77
CA VAL A 299 3.04 -7.94 -5.96
C VAL A 299 4.40 -7.26 -6.02
N PRO A 300 5.31 -7.42 -5.03
CA PRO A 300 6.62 -6.76 -5.11
C PRO A 300 7.45 -7.29 -6.28
N SER A 301 7.38 -8.59 -6.59
CA SER A 301 8.17 -9.17 -7.68
C SER A 301 7.74 -8.65 -9.06
N GLU A 302 6.43 -8.61 -9.33
CA GLU A 302 5.93 -8.08 -10.59
C GLU A 302 6.06 -6.57 -10.69
N ALA A 303 5.90 -5.81 -9.59
CA ALA A 303 6.13 -4.37 -9.59
C ALA A 303 7.57 -4.04 -10.03
N VAL A 304 8.58 -4.68 -9.42
CA VAL A 304 9.98 -4.51 -9.83
C VAL A 304 10.22 -4.97 -11.26
N ALA A 305 9.66 -6.13 -11.65
CA ALA A 305 9.87 -6.67 -12.99
C ALA A 305 9.23 -5.84 -14.11
N LEU A 306 8.22 -5.02 -13.78
CA LEU A 306 7.58 -4.05 -14.67
C LEU A 306 8.30 -2.69 -14.67
N GLY A 307 9.32 -2.51 -13.83
CA GLY A 307 10.12 -1.28 -13.77
C GLY A 307 9.52 -0.17 -12.91
N TYR A 308 8.55 -0.50 -12.04
CA TYR A 308 7.95 0.48 -11.12
C TYR A 308 8.88 0.79 -9.93
N ASN A 309 8.71 1.97 -9.34
CA ASN A 309 9.47 2.40 -8.17
C ASN A 309 8.87 1.79 -6.90
N VAL A 310 9.59 0.82 -6.31
CA VAL A 310 9.15 0.10 -5.11
C VAL A 310 10.04 0.46 -3.92
N ARG A 311 9.43 0.80 -2.79
CA ARG A 311 10.13 1.16 -1.54
C ARG A 311 9.57 0.41 -0.34
N ASN A 312 10.39 0.35 0.70
CA ASN A 312 9.91 -0.10 1.99
C ASN A 312 9.13 1.06 2.62
N ILE A 313 7.92 0.82 3.11
CA ILE A 313 7.14 1.88 3.78
C ILE A 313 7.89 2.45 4.98
N SER A 314 8.75 1.65 5.62
CA SER A 314 9.58 2.08 6.77
C SER A 314 10.52 3.23 6.44
N ASP A 315 10.89 3.40 5.17
CA ASP A 315 11.74 4.51 4.70
C ASP A 315 11.07 5.89 4.90
N TYR A 316 9.74 5.90 5.06
CA TYR A 316 8.91 7.10 5.23
C TYR A 316 8.37 7.28 6.65
N LEU A 317 8.60 6.32 7.55
CA LEU A 317 8.06 6.36 8.92
C LEU A 317 9.03 7.10 9.84
N PRO A 318 8.52 7.91 10.79
CA PRO A 318 9.38 8.65 11.70
C PRO A 318 10.25 7.72 12.55
N SER A 319 11.52 8.10 12.72
CA SER A 319 12.50 7.43 13.58
C SER A 319 12.19 7.66 15.07
N PRO A 320 12.49 6.70 15.98
CA PRO A 320 13.30 5.49 15.79
C PRO A 320 12.55 4.20 15.47
N ALA A 321 11.22 4.16 15.60
CA ALA A 321 10.45 2.93 15.53
C ALA A 321 9.43 2.96 14.38
N HIS A 322 9.85 2.35 13.28
CA HIS A 322 9.19 2.44 11.98
C HIS A 322 7.93 1.56 11.92
N LEU A 323 8.09 0.24 12.02
CA LEU A 323 7.01 -0.72 11.80
C LEU A 323 7.25 -1.99 12.64
N SER A 324 6.32 -2.35 13.51
CA SER A 324 6.32 -3.66 14.19
C SER A 324 5.50 -4.67 13.38
N ILE A 325 6.10 -5.84 13.11
CA ILE A 325 5.46 -6.95 12.39
C ILE A 325 5.54 -8.30 13.13
N SER A 326 6.29 -8.36 14.24
CA SER A 326 6.72 -9.61 14.87
C SER A 326 5.90 -10.01 16.09
N ASP A 327 5.37 -9.05 16.83
CA ASP A 327 4.80 -9.31 18.15
C ASP A 327 3.34 -8.88 18.19
N ALA A 328 2.46 -9.86 18.34
CA ALA A 328 1.04 -9.60 18.50
C ALA A 328 0.82 -8.84 19.81
N MET A 329 0.11 -7.72 19.74
CA MET A 329 -0.08 -6.80 20.86
C MET A 329 -1.51 -6.27 20.94
N THR A 330 -1.89 -5.75 22.10
CA THR A 330 -3.15 -5.03 22.28
C THR A 330 -3.06 -3.62 21.71
N MET A 331 -4.22 -2.97 21.50
CA MET A 331 -4.27 -1.56 21.12
C MET A 331 -3.57 -0.65 22.14
N ASP A 332 -3.70 -0.94 23.44
CA ASP A 332 -3.09 -0.13 24.50
C ASP A 332 -1.56 -0.25 24.50
N GLU A 333 -1.06 -1.48 24.27
CA GLU A 333 0.38 -1.72 24.06
C GLU A 333 0.90 -0.98 22.83
N ALA A 334 0.17 -1.05 21.70
CA ALA A 334 0.52 -0.36 20.48
C ALA A 334 0.53 1.17 20.66
N GLY A 335 -0.51 1.73 21.29
CA GLY A 335 -0.63 3.17 21.54
C GLY A 335 0.38 3.72 22.55
N SER A 336 0.92 2.87 23.42
CA SER A 336 1.97 3.23 24.38
C SER A 336 3.39 2.96 23.86
N SER A 337 3.50 2.33 22.68
CA SER A 337 4.79 2.01 22.06
C SER A 337 5.38 3.19 21.29
N GLU A 338 6.64 3.06 20.90
CA GLU A 338 7.30 3.99 19.99
C GLU A 338 6.96 3.71 18.50
N TYR A 339 6.22 2.64 18.20
CA TYR A 339 5.95 2.24 16.83
C TYR A 339 5.01 3.22 16.12
N SER A 340 5.41 3.64 14.92
CA SER A 340 4.56 4.42 14.02
C SER A 340 3.41 3.56 13.47
N LEU A 341 3.72 2.32 13.10
CA LEU A 341 2.75 1.30 12.69
C LEU A 341 2.99 0.02 13.50
N ALA A 342 1.94 -0.52 14.12
CA ALA A 342 2.03 -1.77 14.87
C ALA A 342 1.09 -2.84 14.30
N HIS A 343 1.67 -4.01 13.99
CA HIS A 343 0.94 -5.16 13.48
C HIS A 343 1.56 -6.48 13.99
N PRO A 344 0.74 -7.50 14.32
CA PRO A 344 -0.70 -7.44 14.41
C PRO A 344 -1.12 -6.86 15.77
N THR A 345 -2.05 -5.93 15.74
CA THR A 345 -2.79 -5.48 16.92
C THR A 345 -4.09 -6.27 16.97
N LEU A 346 -4.39 -6.94 18.09
CA LEU A 346 -5.53 -7.84 18.25
C LEU A 346 -6.07 -7.78 19.69
N ASP A 347 -7.25 -8.36 19.93
CA ASP A 347 -7.81 -8.53 21.27
C ASP A 347 -8.26 -9.98 21.56
N GLY A 348 -8.64 -10.22 22.82
CA GLY A 348 -9.28 -11.45 23.27
C GLY A 348 -8.57 -12.74 22.83
N ALA A 349 -9.35 -13.67 22.26
CA ALA A 349 -8.87 -14.97 21.84
C ALA A 349 -7.97 -14.90 20.60
N ASP A 350 -8.18 -13.94 19.70
CA ASP A 350 -7.39 -13.80 18.49
C ASP A 350 -5.97 -13.36 18.80
N LEU A 351 -5.79 -12.43 19.74
CA LEU A 351 -4.48 -12.06 20.28
C LEU A 351 -3.75 -13.28 20.85
N VAL A 352 -4.42 -14.04 21.73
CA VAL A 352 -3.80 -15.23 22.36
C VAL A 352 -3.42 -16.25 21.29
N ASN A 353 -4.33 -16.59 20.38
CA ASN A 353 -4.05 -17.53 19.29
C ASN A 353 -2.85 -17.06 18.46
N LYS A 354 -2.78 -15.78 18.11
CA LYS A 354 -1.67 -15.21 17.34
C LYS A 354 -0.34 -15.29 18.08
N ILE A 355 -0.33 -15.01 19.38
CA ILE A 355 0.89 -15.15 20.22
C ILE A 355 1.41 -16.59 20.17
N PHE A 356 0.52 -17.59 20.30
CA PHE A 356 0.93 -18.99 20.25
C PHE A 356 1.36 -19.44 18.85
N VAL A 357 0.72 -18.93 17.79
CA VAL A 357 1.18 -19.13 16.41
C VAL A 357 2.58 -18.53 16.21
N HIS A 358 2.85 -17.34 16.74
CA HIS A 358 4.19 -16.74 16.68
C HIS A 358 5.22 -17.54 17.50
N ALA A 359 4.81 -18.10 18.64
CA ALA A 359 5.64 -19.03 19.40
C ALA A 359 6.01 -20.28 18.60
N GLN A 360 5.10 -20.80 17.77
CA GLN A 360 5.40 -21.90 16.84
C GLN A 360 6.38 -21.47 15.74
N TYR A 361 6.39 -20.22 15.28
CA TYR A 361 7.44 -19.80 14.34
C TYR A 361 8.83 -19.66 14.98
N LYS A 362 8.91 -19.68 16.31
CA LYS A 362 10.18 -19.76 17.06
C LYS A 362 10.67 -21.20 17.25
N LEU A 363 10.16 -22.18 16.49
CA LEU A 363 10.46 -23.62 16.57
C LEU A 363 11.93 -24.03 16.34
N GLY A 364 12.84 -23.09 16.06
CA GLY A 364 14.28 -23.34 16.19
C GLY A 364 14.78 -23.34 17.64
N LEU A 365 13.96 -22.90 18.60
CA LEU A 365 14.32 -22.81 20.01
C LEU A 365 13.83 -24.05 20.79
N PRO A 366 14.56 -24.48 21.84
CA PRO A 366 14.09 -25.47 22.79
C PRO A 366 12.72 -25.14 23.37
N ALA A 367 11.89 -26.15 23.64
CA ALA A 367 10.55 -25.99 24.21
C ALA A 367 10.54 -25.18 25.52
N GLU A 368 11.61 -25.28 26.33
CA GLU A 368 11.78 -24.51 27.55
C GLU A 368 11.97 -23.01 27.29
N GLU A 369 12.67 -22.64 26.22
CA GLU A 369 12.83 -21.24 25.81
C GLU A 369 11.51 -20.66 25.31
N VAL A 370 10.76 -21.43 24.53
CA VAL A 370 9.41 -21.04 24.08
C VAL A 370 8.47 -20.87 25.28
N ALA A 371 8.49 -21.81 26.23
CA ALA A 371 7.70 -21.71 27.46
C ALA A 371 8.11 -20.50 28.31
N THR A 372 9.41 -20.22 28.42
CA THR A 372 9.94 -19.04 29.14
C THR A 372 9.49 -17.74 28.46
N TRP A 373 9.55 -17.67 27.13
CA TRP A 373 9.05 -16.54 26.37
C TRP A 373 7.54 -16.33 26.58
N LEU A 374 6.74 -17.39 26.53
CA LEU A 374 5.30 -17.33 26.79
C LEU A 374 4.98 -16.88 28.22
N ARG A 375 5.71 -17.37 29.23
CA ARG A 375 5.57 -16.90 30.63
C ARG A 375 5.90 -15.41 30.75
N ASN A 376 6.95 -14.95 30.06
CA ASN A 376 7.27 -13.53 30.03
C ASN A 376 6.16 -12.73 29.36
N ARG A 377 5.63 -13.18 28.22
CA ARG A 377 4.51 -12.49 27.54
C ARG A 377 3.28 -12.40 28.45
N TYR A 378 2.92 -13.50 29.12
CA TYR A 378 1.83 -13.55 30.09
C TYR A 378 1.99 -12.54 31.24
N ARG A 379 3.22 -12.41 31.80
CA ARG A 379 3.49 -11.44 32.89
C ARG A 379 3.26 -9.99 32.49
N TYR A 380 3.41 -9.67 31.21
CA TYR A 380 3.18 -8.33 30.67
C TYR A 380 1.76 -8.11 30.15
N THR A 381 0.90 -9.14 30.17
CA THR A 381 -0.52 -9.00 29.85
C THR A 381 -1.27 -8.51 31.09
N TRP A 382 -1.78 -7.27 31.06
CA TRP A 382 -2.48 -6.67 32.21
C TRP A 382 -3.98 -6.97 32.25
N ASP A 383 -4.58 -7.37 31.13
CA ASP A 383 -6.00 -7.70 31.04
C ASP A 383 -6.31 -9.08 31.65
N PRO A 384 -7.16 -9.18 32.68
CA PRO A 384 -7.48 -10.45 33.34
C PRO A 384 -8.19 -11.48 32.44
N GLY A 385 -8.97 -11.03 31.47
CA GLY A 385 -9.65 -11.88 30.49
C GLY A 385 -8.64 -12.52 29.54
N ILE A 386 -7.73 -11.73 28.98
CA ILE A 386 -6.63 -12.22 28.13
C ILE A 386 -5.72 -13.15 28.93
N GLN A 387 -5.39 -12.82 30.18
CA GLN A 387 -4.61 -13.71 31.05
C GLN A 387 -5.29 -15.08 31.23
N THR A 388 -6.61 -15.10 31.41
CA THR A 388 -7.36 -16.37 31.57
C THR A 388 -7.29 -17.21 30.30
N LEU A 389 -7.59 -16.60 29.13
CA LEU A 389 -7.47 -17.26 27.83
C LEU A 389 -6.06 -17.79 27.56
N PHE A 390 -5.03 -17.00 27.93
CA PHE A 390 -3.64 -17.37 27.78
C PHE A 390 -3.29 -18.60 28.64
N ARG A 391 -3.70 -18.62 29.92
CA ARG A 391 -3.47 -19.77 30.81
C ARG A 391 -4.12 -21.03 30.25
N ASP A 392 -5.38 -20.94 29.83
CA ASP A 392 -6.11 -22.09 29.31
C ASP A 392 -5.44 -22.64 28.05
N LYS A 393 -5.03 -21.76 27.13
CA LYS A 393 -4.31 -22.14 25.91
C LYS A 393 -2.92 -22.73 26.20
N PHE A 394 -2.23 -22.21 27.21
CA PHE A 394 -0.94 -22.74 27.65
C PHE A 394 -1.09 -24.17 28.19
N VAL A 395 -2.09 -24.42 29.03
CA VAL A 395 -2.37 -25.76 29.56
C VAL A 395 -2.78 -26.71 28.43
N GLU A 396 -3.60 -26.26 27.49
CA GLU A 396 -3.98 -27.05 26.30
C GLU A 396 -2.76 -27.54 25.52
N ILE A 397 -1.76 -26.68 25.31
CA ILE A 397 -0.60 -26.98 24.46
C ILE A 397 0.50 -27.75 25.22
N PHE A 398 0.79 -27.37 26.47
CA PHE A 398 1.92 -27.93 27.22
C PHE A 398 1.52 -28.98 28.26
N GLY A 399 0.23 -29.16 28.54
CA GLY A 399 -0.28 -30.12 29.54
C GLY A 399 0.11 -29.78 30.98
N VAL A 400 0.66 -28.59 31.23
CA VAL A 400 1.11 -28.14 32.56
C VAL A 400 0.58 -26.74 32.86
N PRO A 401 0.25 -26.43 34.13
CA PRO A 401 -0.16 -25.08 34.53
C PRO A 401 0.89 -24.02 34.20
N LEU A 402 0.42 -22.83 33.82
CA LEU A 402 1.25 -21.64 33.71
C LEU A 402 1.53 -21.11 35.13
N GLY A 403 2.70 -21.44 35.67
CA GLY A 403 3.16 -21.06 37.01
C GLY A 403 3.70 -19.64 37.13
#